data_AF-A0A382E4T0-F1
#
_entry.id   AF-A0A382E4T0-F1
#
_cell.length_a   1.000
_cell.length_b   1.000
_cell.length_c   1.000
_cell.angle_alpha   90.00
_cell.angle_beta   90.00
_cell.angle_gamma   90.00
#
_symmetry.space_group_name_H-M   'P 1'
#
loop_
_entity.id
_entity.type
_entity.pdbx_description
1 polymer ?
#
loop_
_entity_poly.entity_id
_entity_poly.type
_entity_poly.pdbx_seq_one_letter_code
_entity_poly.pdbx_strand_id
1 'polypeptide(L)' 'MKIRTFIALELPPSLRHELSGQAKLLAGQDKRQHIRWLPSENYHLTLAFLGDVDS' A
#
# COMPACT_ATOMS: atom_id res chain seq x y z
N MET A 1 12.51 -6.10 21.49
CA MET A 1 12.38 -4.90 20.62
C MET A 1 10.91 -4.71 20.32
N LYS A 2 10.40 -3.48 20.16
CA LYS A 2 9.01 -3.27 19.75
C LYS A 2 8.91 -3.23 18.22
N ILE A 3 7.96 -3.96 17.65
CA ILE A 3 7.67 -3.99 16.21
C ILE A 3 6.24 -3.49 16.00
N ARG A 4 6.06 -2.51 15.11
CA ARG A 4 4.74 -2.03 14.70
C ARG A 4 4.12 -3.03 13.71
N THR A 5 3.06 -3.71 14.11
CA THR A 5 2.48 -4.83 13.35
C THR A 5 1.01 -4.62 12.99
N PHE A 6 0.60 -5.33 11.96
CA PHE A 6 -0.78 -5.42 11.49
C PHE A 6 -0.98 -6.75 10.76
N ILE A 7 -2.23 -7.18 10.65
CA ILE A 7 -2.66 -8.33 9.85
C ILE A 7 -3.30 -7.79 8.58
N ALA A 8 -2.95 -8.34 7.42
CA ALA A 8 -3.48 -7.89 6.14
C ALA A 8 -3.75 -9.05 5.18
N LEU A 9 -4.67 -8.79 4.24
CA LEU A 9 -4.85 -9.59 3.04
C LEU A 9 -4.04 -8.99 1.91
N GLU A 10 -3.30 -9.85 1.22
CA GLU A 10 -2.68 -9.49 -0.05
C GLU A 10 -3.73 -9.35 -1.15
N LEU A 11 -3.47 -8.43 -2.07
CA LEU A 11 -4.30 -8.33 -3.27
C LEU A 11 -3.90 -9.40 -4.30
N PRO A 12 -4.89 -10.02 -4.99
CA PRO A 12 -4.63 -10.87 -6.15
C PRO A 12 -3.78 -10.14 -7.19
N PRO A 13 -2.86 -10.83 -7.90
CA PRO A 13 -1.94 -10.18 -8.83
C PRO A 13 -2.62 -9.33 -9.92
N SER A 14 -3.75 -9.81 -10.47
CA SER A 14 -4.53 -9.08 -11.49
C SER A 14 -5.06 -7.75 -10.96
N LEU A 15 -5.67 -7.76 -9.77
CA LEU A 15 -6.21 -6.56 -9.13
C LEU A 15 -5.09 -5.57 -8.76
N ARG A 16 -3.96 -6.08 -8.24
CA ARG A 16 -2.79 -5.26 -7.94
C ARG A 16 -2.26 -4.54 -9.17
N HIS A 17 -2.20 -5.24 -10.31
CA HIS A 17 -1.75 -4.69 -11.58
C HIS A 17 -2.72 -3.60 -12.09
N GLU A 18 -4.03 -3.87 -12.05
CA GLU A 18 -5.05 -2.89 -12.47
C GLU A 18 -4.98 -1.60 -11.65
N LEU A 19 -4.95 -1.71 -10.32
CA LEU A 19 -4.84 -0.56 -9.42
C LEU A 19 -3.54 0.21 -9.62
N SER A 20 -2.42 -0.50 -9.84
CA SER A 20 -1.14 0.16 -10.13
C SER A 20 -1.19 0.95 -11.44
N GLY A 21 -1.87 0.44 -12.47
CA GLY A 21 -2.10 1.16 -13.71
C GLY A 21 -2.83 2.47 -13.48
N GLN A 22 -3.93 2.45 -12.72
CA GLN A 22 -4.70 3.66 -12.39
C GLN A 22 -3.88 4.65 -11.55
N ALA A 23 -3.17 4.16 -10.53
CA ALA A 23 -2.30 5.00 -9.71
C ALA A 23 -1.21 5.70 -10.53
N LYS A 24 -0.60 5.01 -11.50
CA LYS A 24 0.40 5.62 -12.41
C LYS A 24 -0.19 6.70 -13.30
N LEU A 25 -1.41 6.50 -13.82
CA LEU A 25 -2.11 7.50 -14.62
C LEU A 25 -2.36 8.78 -13.81
N LEU A 26 -2.85 8.64 -12.57
CA LEU A 26 -3.09 9.77 -11.68
C LEU A 26 -1.79 10.44 -11.23
N ALA A 27 -0.76 9.65 -10.91
CA ALA A 27 0.56 10.17 -10.56
C ALA A 27 1.19 11.00 -11.68
N GLY A 28 1.00 10.60 -12.94
CA GLY A 28 1.45 11.37 -14.11
C GLY A 28 0.79 12.75 -14.25
N GLN A 29 -0.36 12.96 -13.61
CA GLN A 29 -1.04 14.26 -13.58
C GLN A 29 -0.53 15.16 -12.45
N ASP A 30 0.04 14.59 -11.38
CA ASP A 30 0.64 15.32 -10.27
C ASP A 30 2.06 15.82 -10.61
N LYS A 31 2.13 16.82 -11.50
CA LYS A 31 3.39 17.39 -12.00
C LYS A 31 4.29 17.97 -10.90
N ARG A 32 3.73 18.31 -9.74
CA ARG A 32 4.46 18.89 -8.61
C ARG A 32 4.85 17.86 -7.55
N GLN A 33 4.51 16.58 -7.76
CA GLN A 33 4.81 15.47 -6.85
C GLN A 33 4.35 15.75 -5.40
N HIS A 34 3.17 16.36 -5.24
CA HIS A 34 2.60 16.63 -3.93
C HIS A 34 2.13 15.34 -3.23
N ILE A 35 1.82 14.30 -4.00
CA ILE A 35 1.32 13.02 -3.50
C ILE A 35 2.45 12.00 -3.46
N ARG A 36 2.69 11.42 -2.28
CA ARG A 36 3.55 10.24 -2.14
C ARG A 36 2.75 8.99 -2.47
N TRP A 37 2.90 8.50 -3.69
CA TRP A 37 2.24 7.28 -4.14
C TRP A 37 2.85 6.03 -3.50
N LEU A 38 1.99 5.09 -3.09
CA LEU A 38 2.40 3.82 -2.50
C LEU A 38 2.87 2.85 -3.60
N PRO A 39 4.03 2.19 -3.43
CA PRO A 39 4.46 1.12 -4.34
C PRO A 39 3.46 -0.04 -4.38
N SER A 40 3.30 -0.68 -5.53
CA SER A 40 2.27 -1.71 -5.75
C SER A 40 2.47 -2.96 -4.89
N GLU A 41 3.72 -3.28 -4.55
CA GLU A 41 4.11 -4.36 -3.65
C GLU A 41 3.58 -4.16 -2.22
N ASN A 42 3.27 -2.92 -1.85
CA ASN A 42 2.70 -2.58 -0.56
C ASN A 42 1.16 -2.53 -0.59
N TYR A 43 0.51 -2.89 -1.69
CA TYR A 43 -0.95 -2.91 -1.75
C TYR A 43 -1.50 -4.09 -0.97
N HIS A 44 -2.30 -3.76 0.04
CA HIS A 44 -2.93 -4.73 0.91
C HIS A 44 -4.21 -4.16 1.50
N LEU A 45 -5.07 -5.04 2.01
CA LEU A 45 -6.20 -4.65 2.85
C LEU A 45 -5.84 -4.96 4.30
N THR A 46 -5.65 -3.93 5.12
CA THR A 46 -5.45 -4.12 6.56
C THR A 46 -6.73 -4.66 7.19
N LEU A 47 -6.62 -5.79 7.89
CA LEU A 47 -7.72 -6.40 8.64
C LEU A 47 -7.74 -5.92 10.09
N ALA A 48 -6.57 -5.91 10.73
CA ALA A 48 -6.41 -5.49 12.12
C ALA A 48 -5.06 -4.82 12.31
N PHE A 49 -5.05 -3.65 12.93
CA PHE A 49 -3.83 -2.94 13.32
C PHE A 49 -3.54 -3.23 14.80
N LEU A 50 -2.35 -3.77 15.09
CA LEU A 50 -1.99 -4.24 16.43
C LEU A 50 -1.10 -3.25 17.19
N GLY A 51 -0.57 -2.23 16.49
CA GLY A 51 0.36 -1.29 17.10
C GLY A 51 1.71 -1.93 17.38
N ASP A 52 2.37 -1.51 18.46
CA ASP A 52 3.68 -2.00 18.84
C ASP A 52 3.56 -3.27 19.69
N VAL A 53 4.11 -4.37 19.20
CA VAL A 53 4.18 -5.66 19.90
C VAL A 53 5.63 -5.99 20.27
N ASP A 54 5.82 -6.71 21.38
CA ASP A 54 7.15 -7.19 21.77
C ASP A 54 7.57 -8.37 20.88
N SER A 55 8.81 -8.33 20.39
CA SER A 55 9.45 -9.39 19.60
C SER A 55 10.19 -10.40 20.46
#